data_AF-A0A397EIG7-F1
#
_entry.id   AF-A0A397EIG7-F1
#
_cell.length_a   1.000
_cell.length_b   1.000
_cell.length_c   1.000
_cell.angle_alpha   90.00
_cell.angle_beta   90.00
_cell.angle_gamma   90.00
#
_symmetry.space_group_name_H-M   'P 1'
#
loop_
_entity.id
_entity.type
_entity.pdbx_description
1 polymer ?
#
loop_
_entity_poly.entity_id
_entity_poly.type
_entity_poly.pdbx_seq_one_letter_code
_entity_poly.pdbx_strand_id
1 'polypeptide(L)'
;MSMNRPLKALMPRPDLVDDDFSSTRPAGRSDSIDKGSESDGLDGSAPGSDDKAVVVLATSDLLPLENVAGELAALRRAIQNHDWLVQYGVQPPSLSFSMVHHTAATCGVVDDGLLRRLQEASLNLRSAMSKNALLALAECFEFAPDKMADLDLSTVVESILNRAACEKKFLRDAADHALAKLAAYVPTARVLTALTSVAGSKNSKLCVAGCNGTVWMDMACFSLLVK
;
A
#
# COMPACT_ATOMS: atom_id res chain seq x y z
N MET A 1 2.09 10.83 33.20
CA MET A 1 1.41 11.87 32.39
C MET A 1 1.68 11.53 30.93
N SER A 2 0.71 10.86 30.29
CA SER A 2 0.85 10.38 28.92
C SER A 2 0.52 11.51 27.95
N MET A 3 1.49 11.89 27.11
CA MET A 3 1.29 12.91 26.07
C MET A 3 0.62 12.25 24.87
N ASN A 4 -0.71 12.28 24.83
CA ASN A 4 -1.49 11.98 23.63
C ASN A 4 -1.11 12.97 22.53
N ARG A 5 -0.40 12.51 21.49
CA ARG A 5 -0.22 13.30 20.26
C ARG A 5 -1.31 12.88 19.26
N PRO A 6 -2.25 13.76 18.90
CA PRO A 6 -3.25 13.46 17.89
C PRO A 6 -2.62 13.35 16.50
N LEU A 7 -3.22 12.55 15.61
CA LEU A 7 -2.85 12.33 14.20
C LEU A 7 -2.60 13.61 13.38
N LYS A 8 -3.13 14.76 13.84
CA LYS A 8 -2.80 16.09 13.31
C LYS A 8 -1.30 16.41 13.32
N ALA A 9 -0.49 15.77 14.17
CA ALA A 9 0.95 16.00 14.25
C ALA A 9 1.75 15.30 13.13
N LEU A 10 1.12 14.42 12.34
CA LEU A 10 1.76 13.67 11.24
C LEU A 10 1.31 14.16 9.85
N MET A 11 0.50 15.21 9.78
CA MET A 11 -0.03 15.77 8.54
C MET A 11 0.74 17.03 8.15
N PRO A 12 1.23 17.17 6.90
CA PRO A 12 1.68 18.46 6.39
C PRO A 12 0.49 19.43 6.40
N ARG A 13 0.61 20.56 7.10
CA ARG A 13 -0.40 21.62 7.07
C ARG A 13 -0.46 22.23 5.66
N PRO A 14 -1.65 22.39 5.06
CA PRO A 14 -1.82 23.36 4.00
C PRO A 14 -1.80 24.75 4.65
N ASP A 15 -1.15 25.71 3.98
CA ASP A 15 -1.07 27.14 4.31
C ASP A 15 0.32 27.57 4.79
N LEU A 16 1.15 27.93 3.80
CA LEU A 16 1.82 29.22 3.66
C LEU A 16 2.44 29.21 2.24
N VAL A 17 1.65 29.65 1.26
CA VAL A 17 2.18 30.15 0.00
C VAL A 17 2.73 31.54 0.29
N ASP A 18 4.05 31.64 0.45
CA ASP A 18 4.71 32.93 0.30
C ASP A 18 4.91 33.16 -1.20
N ASP A 19 3.99 33.94 -1.75
CA ASP A 19 4.15 34.66 -3.02
C ASP A 19 5.32 35.63 -2.88
N ASP A 20 6.45 35.36 -3.55
CA ASP A 20 7.26 36.39 -4.21
C ASP A 20 8.40 35.73 -4.99
N PHE A 21 8.39 35.84 -6.32
CA PHE A 21 9.25 36.80 -7.03
C PHE A 21 9.06 36.65 -8.55
N SER A 22 8.54 37.73 -9.14
CA SER A 22 8.53 37.95 -10.58
C SER A 22 9.95 38.02 -11.13
N SER A 23 10.24 37.38 -12.28
CA SER A 23 11.02 38.05 -13.36
C SER A 23 11.06 37.24 -14.66
N THR A 24 10.36 37.79 -15.66
CA THR A 24 10.65 37.84 -17.09
C THR A 24 11.91 37.14 -17.64
N ARG A 25 11.70 36.16 -18.53
CA ARG A 25 12.67 35.74 -19.55
C ARG A 25 12.58 36.67 -20.78
N PRO A 26 13.72 37.04 -21.39
CA PRO A 26 13.76 37.20 -22.83
C PRO A 26 14.69 36.16 -23.49
N ALA A 27 14.31 35.79 -24.71
CA ALA A 27 15.03 34.90 -25.60
C ALA A 27 16.13 35.63 -26.38
N GLY A 28 17.23 34.94 -26.72
CA GLY A 28 18.20 35.44 -27.69
C GLY A 28 19.53 34.66 -27.82
N ARG A 29 19.63 33.91 -28.92
CA ARG A 29 20.73 33.91 -29.93
C ARG A 29 22.15 33.37 -29.62
N SER A 30 22.50 32.31 -30.36
CA SER A 30 23.77 31.87 -31.03
C SER A 30 25.17 32.15 -30.43
N ASP A 31 26.00 31.09 -30.30
CA ASP A 31 27.17 30.77 -31.17
C ASP A 31 28.23 29.82 -30.51
N SER A 32 28.68 28.83 -31.30
CA SER A 32 30.07 28.38 -31.57
C SER A 32 31.12 28.03 -30.49
N ILE A 33 31.66 26.79 -30.62
CA ILE A 33 33.09 26.34 -30.56
C ILE A 33 33.81 26.12 -29.20
N ASP A 34 34.11 24.82 -28.98
CA ASP A 34 35.37 24.11 -28.61
C ASP A 34 36.28 24.46 -27.39
N LYS A 35 36.81 23.35 -26.84
CA LYS A 35 37.94 23.09 -25.93
C LYS A 35 37.79 23.22 -24.41
N GLY A 36 38.18 22.13 -23.76
CA GLY A 36 38.07 21.91 -22.33
C GLY A 36 39.18 22.48 -21.46
N SER A 37 38.92 22.37 -20.16
CA SER A 37 39.87 22.41 -19.06
C SER A 37 39.22 21.67 -17.90
N GLU A 38 39.98 20.76 -17.29
CA GLU A 38 39.67 20.16 -15.99
C GLU A 38 39.73 21.25 -14.91
N SER A 39 38.67 21.39 -14.12
CA SER A 39 38.75 21.93 -12.76
C SER A 39 37.48 21.62 -11.97
N ASP A 40 37.72 21.09 -10.78
CA ASP A 40 36.97 21.32 -9.55
C ASP A 40 35.56 20.73 -9.44
N GLY A 41 35.53 19.62 -8.69
CA GLY A 41 34.32 19.06 -8.15
C GLY A 41 33.59 20.04 -7.25
N LEU A 42 32.32 20.24 -7.55
CA LEU A 42 31.26 20.73 -6.68
C LEU A 42 29.97 20.25 -7.36
N ASP A 43 29.69 18.93 -7.30
CA ASP A 43 28.37 18.46 -7.68
C ASP A 43 27.39 18.81 -6.56
N GLY A 44 26.44 19.66 -6.94
CA GLY A 44 25.49 20.29 -6.06
C GLY A 44 24.60 19.24 -5.42
N SER A 45 24.68 19.14 -4.10
CA SER A 45 23.52 18.74 -3.30
C SER A 45 22.44 19.81 -3.47
N ALA A 46 21.67 19.72 -4.55
CA ALA A 46 20.32 20.23 -4.55
C ALA A 46 19.59 19.50 -3.40
N PRO A 47 19.01 20.22 -2.43
CA PRO A 47 18.32 19.59 -1.32
C PRO A 47 17.17 18.78 -1.90
N GLY A 48 17.28 17.46 -1.76
CA GLY A 48 16.27 16.52 -2.20
C GLY A 48 14.92 16.97 -1.68
N SER A 49 14.01 17.22 -2.63
CA SER A 49 12.58 17.37 -2.41
C SER A 49 12.15 16.39 -1.33
N ASP A 50 11.76 16.94 -0.19
CA ASP A 50 11.43 16.25 1.05
C ASP A 50 10.48 15.08 0.75
N ASP A 51 11.05 13.86 0.75
CA ASP A 51 10.31 12.60 0.72
C ASP A 51 9.48 12.58 2.01
N LYS A 52 8.28 13.16 1.97
CA LYS A 52 7.29 13.08 3.05
C LYS A 52 7.17 11.61 3.44
N ALA A 53 7.81 11.27 4.55
CA ALA A 53 8.11 9.89 4.89
C ALA A 53 6.80 9.11 5.09
N VAL A 54 6.51 8.21 4.16
CA VAL A 54 5.38 7.29 4.30
C VAL A 54 5.71 6.34 5.45
N VAL A 55 5.04 6.52 6.59
CA VAL A 55 5.22 5.71 7.79
C VAL A 55 4.52 4.36 7.59
N VAL A 56 5.24 3.28 7.89
CA VAL A 56 4.68 1.93 7.94
C VAL A 56 4.40 1.57 9.38
N LEU A 57 3.14 1.28 9.71
CA LEU A 57 2.73 0.84 11.03
C LEU A 57 2.39 -0.66 10.99
N ALA A 58 2.84 -1.41 12.00
CA ALA A 58 2.36 -2.77 12.19
C ALA A 58 0.95 -2.74 12.82
N THR A 59 0.17 -3.80 12.62
CA THR A 59 -1.18 -3.90 13.20
C THR A 59 -1.20 -3.76 14.73
N SER A 60 -0.14 -4.20 15.42
CA SER A 60 0.05 -4.05 16.87
C SER A 60 0.20 -2.59 17.33
N ASP A 61 0.61 -1.71 16.43
CA ASP A 61 0.96 -0.33 16.74
C ASP A 61 -0.21 0.63 16.43
N LEU A 62 -1.36 0.09 16.00
CA LEU A 62 -2.54 0.86 15.62
C LEU A 62 -3.31 1.34 16.87
N LEU A 63 -3.75 2.61 16.83
CA LEU A 63 -4.59 3.43 17.75
C LEU A 63 -5.76 2.71 18.45
N PRO A 64 -6.69 3.35 19.17
CA PRO A 64 -8.05 3.50 18.58
C PRO A 64 -8.30 4.89 17.93
N LEU A 65 -9.29 5.04 17.04
CA LEU A 65 -9.65 6.34 16.47
C LEU A 65 -10.70 7.02 17.34
N GLU A 66 -10.51 8.32 17.54
CA GLU A 66 -11.44 9.15 18.29
C GLU A 66 -12.67 9.55 17.45
N ASN A 67 -12.51 9.76 16.13
CA ASN A 67 -13.60 10.18 15.22
C ASN A 67 -13.71 9.28 13.98
N VAL A 68 -14.25 8.08 14.16
CA VAL A 68 -14.40 7.07 13.11
C VAL A 68 -15.14 7.60 11.87
N ALA A 69 -16.26 8.30 12.06
CA ALA A 69 -17.07 8.79 10.94
C ALA A 69 -16.34 9.84 10.10
N GLY A 70 -15.63 10.77 10.75
CA GLY A 70 -14.82 11.78 10.07
C GLY A 70 -13.66 11.17 9.29
N GLU A 71 -12.99 10.19 9.88
CA GLU A 71 -11.85 9.49 9.26
C GLU A 71 -12.29 8.58 8.11
N LEU A 72 -13.40 7.87 8.23
CA LEU A 72 -13.95 7.08 7.10
C LEU A 72 -14.41 8.00 5.95
N ALA A 73 -14.97 9.17 6.25
CA ALA A 73 -15.31 10.16 5.24
C ALA A 73 -14.06 10.78 4.60
N ALA A 74 -12.98 10.98 5.36
CA ALA A 74 -11.69 11.44 4.84
C ALA A 74 -11.04 10.36 3.98
N LEU A 75 -11.07 9.10 4.42
CA LEU A 75 -10.62 7.92 3.68
C LEU A 75 -11.36 7.83 2.34
N ARG A 76 -12.69 7.91 2.34
CA ARG A 76 -13.50 7.88 1.11
C ARG A 76 -13.17 9.02 0.15
N ARG A 77 -12.87 10.22 0.66
CA ARG A 77 -12.43 11.36 -0.16
C ARG A 77 -11.00 11.18 -0.67
N ALA A 78 -10.09 10.67 0.15
CA ALA A 78 -8.71 10.39 -0.22
C ALA A 78 -8.66 9.33 -1.34
N ILE A 79 -9.46 8.27 -1.21
CA ILE A 79 -9.68 7.22 -2.21
C ILE A 79 -10.02 7.82 -3.59
N GLN A 80 -10.79 8.92 -3.62
CA GLN A 80 -11.23 9.58 -4.86
C GLN A 80 -10.25 10.66 -5.36
N ASN A 81 -9.21 10.99 -4.60
CA ASN A 81 -8.20 11.97 -5.00
C ASN A 81 -7.30 11.38 -6.11
N HIS A 82 -6.66 12.21 -6.92
CA HIS A 82 -5.68 11.81 -7.94
C HIS A 82 -4.22 12.02 -7.50
N ASP A 83 -3.99 12.77 -6.43
CA ASP A 83 -2.67 12.91 -5.82
C ASP A 83 -2.31 11.62 -5.08
N TRP A 84 -1.23 10.99 -5.56
CA TRP A 84 -0.72 9.73 -5.00
C TRP A 84 -0.23 9.93 -3.55
N LEU A 85 0.32 11.08 -3.17
CA LEU A 85 0.74 11.30 -1.78
C LEU A 85 -0.44 11.29 -0.81
N VAL A 86 -1.55 11.92 -1.21
CA VAL A 86 -2.78 12.00 -0.41
C VAL A 86 -3.49 10.66 -0.35
N GLN A 87 -3.57 9.95 -1.48
CA GLN A 87 -4.14 8.60 -1.57
C GLN A 87 -3.34 7.57 -0.78
N TYR A 88 -2.03 7.73 -0.59
CA TYR A 88 -1.20 6.60 -0.13
C TYR A 88 -0.42 6.87 1.17
N GLY A 89 -0.23 8.13 1.54
CA GLY A 89 0.38 8.51 2.84
C GLY A 89 -0.58 8.37 4.02
N VAL A 90 -1.90 8.42 3.77
CA VAL A 90 -2.95 8.46 4.81
C VAL A 90 -3.82 7.21 4.81
N GLN A 91 -4.10 6.69 3.62
CA GLN A 91 -5.22 5.79 3.38
C GLN A 91 -4.98 4.36 3.89
N PRO A 92 -3.82 3.70 3.65
CA PRO A 92 -3.62 2.35 4.17
C PRO A 92 -3.58 2.33 5.71
N PRO A 93 -2.79 3.18 6.43
CA PRO A 93 -2.79 3.17 7.88
C PRO A 93 -4.15 3.51 8.51
N SER A 94 -4.92 4.44 7.92
CA SER A 94 -6.24 4.82 8.44
C SER A 94 -7.30 3.74 8.16
N LEU A 95 -7.21 3.06 7.01
CA LEU A 95 -8.05 1.90 6.70
C LEU A 95 -7.73 0.74 7.63
N SER A 96 -6.45 0.39 7.76
CA SER A 96 -5.93 -0.63 8.67
C SER A 96 -6.47 -0.45 10.07
N PHE A 97 -6.28 0.77 10.58
CA PHE A 97 -6.79 1.20 11.85
C PHE A 97 -8.31 0.95 11.98
N SER A 98 -9.09 1.42 10.99
CA SER A 98 -10.55 1.40 11.06
C SER A 98 -11.10 -0.02 10.96
N MET A 99 -10.45 -0.88 10.18
CA MET A 99 -10.80 -2.29 10.03
C MET A 99 -10.59 -3.08 11.33
N VAL A 100 -9.49 -2.82 12.06
CA VAL A 100 -9.14 -3.53 13.30
C VAL A 100 -10.06 -3.15 14.46
N HIS A 101 -10.39 -1.87 14.61
CA HIS A 101 -11.13 -1.37 15.78
C HIS A 101 -12.62 -1.10 15.53
N HIS A 102 -13.00 -0.89 14.27
CA HIS A 102 -14.36 -0.47 13.88
C HIS A 102 -14.87 -1.23 12.66
N THR A 103 -14.66 -2.55 12.65
CA THR A 103 -14.98 -3.45 11.53
C THR A 103 -16.40 -3.23 10.98
N ALA A 104 -17.42 -3.24 11.86
CA ALA A 104 -18.82 -3.09 11.45
C ALA A 104 -19.11 -1.76 10.72
N ALA A 105 -18.42 -0.68 11.10
CA ALA A 105 -18.56 0.63 10.45
C ALA A 105 -17.77 0.73 9.13
N THR A 106 -16.71 -0.08 8.99
CA THR A 106 -15.73 0.04 7.90
C THR A 106 -15.99 -0.93 6.75
N CYS A 107 -16.64 -2.08 7.00
CA CYS A 107 -16.95 -3.06 5.96
C CYS A 107 -17.73 -2.48 4.77
N GLY A 108 -18.55 -1.44 4.98
CA GLY A 108 -19.29 -0.76 3.91
C GLY A 108 -18.45 0.15 2.99
N VAL A 109 -17.15 0.30 3.27
CA VAL A 109 -16.18 1.04 2.45
C VAL A 109 -15.36 0.10 1.56
N VAL A 110 -15.39 -1.21 1.84
CA VAL A 110 -14.70 -2.23 1.06
C VAL A 110 -15.50 -2.51 -0.22
N ASP A 111 -15.02 -1.97 -1.33
CA ASP A 111 -15.58 -2.14 -2.68
C ASP A 111 -14.48 -2.40 -3.72
N ASP A 112 -14.87 -2.74 -4.95
CA ASP A 112 -13.94 -2.97 -6.07
C ASP A 112 -13.01 -1.78 -6.32
N GLY A 113 -13.48 -0.56 -6.10
CA GLY A 113 -12.70 0.65 -6.30
C GLY A 113 -11.57 0.79 -5.28
N LEU A 114 -11.83 0.50 -4.01
CA LEU A 114 -10.80 0.44 -2.97
C LEU A 114 -9.82 -0.68 -3.27
N LEU A 115 -10.32 -1.87 -3.63
CA LEU A 115 -9.52 -3.05 -3.91
C LEU A 115 -8.54 -2.80 -5.06
N ARG A 116 -9.00 -2.21 -6.17
CA ARG A 116 -8.16 -1.81 -7.30
C ARG A 116 -7.05 -0.84 -6.88
N ARG A 117 -7.35 0.14 -6.05
CA ARG A 117 -6.34 1.10 -5.56
C ARG A 117 -5.31 0.46 -4.65
N LEU A 118 -5.73 -0.45 -3.77
CA LEU A 118 -4.80 -1.22 -2.95
C LEU A 118 -3.92 -2.14 -3.80
N GLN A 119 -4.48 -2.73 -4.85
CA GLN A 119 -3.75 -3.53 -5.84
C GLN A 119 -2.70 -2.68 -6.57
N GLU A 120 -3.06 -1.52 -7.12
CA GLU A 120 -2.13 -0.57 -7.74
C GLU A 120 -1.02 -0.13 -6.75
N ALA A 121 -1.40 0.21 -5.52
CA ALA A 121 -0.46 0.62 -4.47
C ALA A 121 0.50 -0.50 -4.06
N SER A 122 0.04 -1.75 -4.03
CA SER A 122 0.87 -2.92 -3.72
C SER A 122 2.03 -3.10 -4.71
N LEU A 123 1.88 -2.61 -5.94
CA LEU A 123 2.90 -2.67 -6.98
C LEU A 123 3.79 -1.42 -7.04
N ASN A 124 3.57 -0.44 -6.16
CA ASN A 124 4.30 0.82 -6.18
C ASN A 124 5.84 0.63 -6.04
N LEU A 125 6.59 1.50 -6.71
CA LEU A 125 8.06 1.54 -6.68
C LEU A 125 8.59 1.97 -5.32
N ARG A 126 7.84 2.82 -4.59
CA ARG A 126 8.14 3.17 -3.21
C ARG A 126 7.76 2.00 -2.29
N SER A 127 8.78 1.42 -1.69
CA SER A 127 8.70 0.23 -0.83
C SER A 127 7.72 0.37 0.33
N ALA A 128 7.73 1.52 1.01
CA ALA A 128 6.85 1.80 2.14
C ALA A 128 5.37 1.78 1.73
N MET A 129 5.04 2.42 0.60
CA MET A 129 3.66 2.45 0.08
C MET A 129 3.16 1.05 -0.25
N SER A 130 3.96 0.28 -0.96
CA SER A 130 3.59 -1.10 -1.29
C SER A 130 3.43 -1.97 -0.06
N LYS A 131 4.33 -1.87 0.91
CA LYS A 131 4.23 -2.62 2.16
C LYS A 131 2.93 -2.27 2.89
N ASN A 132 2.62 -0.99 3.01
CA ASN A 132 1.37 -0.53 3.63
C ASN A 132 0.13 -1.05 2.91
N ALA A 133 0.12 -1.05 1.58
CA ALA A 133 -0.99 -1.60 0.80
C ALA A 133 -1.16 -3.11 1.02
N LEU A 134 -0.07 -3.87 1.09
CA LEU A 134 -0.10 -5.31 1.39
C LEU A 134 -0.66 -5.59 2.80
N LEU A 135 -0.27 -4.80 3.79
CA LEU A 135 -0.79 -4.92 5.16
C LEU A 135 -2.29 -4.57 5.23
N ALA A 136 -2.71 -3.49 4.56
CA ALA A 136 -4.11 -3.11 4.47
C ALA A 136 -4.97 -4.18 3.77
N LEU A 137 -4.45 -4.81 2.70
CA LEU A 137 -5.10 -5.96 2.07
C LEU A 137 -5.25 -7.12 3.04
N ALA A 138 -4.20 -7.42 3.82
CA ALA A 138 -4.22 -8.49 4.81
C ALA A 138 -5.33 -8.30 5.87
N GLU A 139 -5.51 -7.07 6.37
CA GLU A 139 -6.57 -6.73 7.31
C GLU A 139 -7.94 -6.73 6.67
N CYS A 140 -8.05 -6.31 5.41
CA CYS A 140 -9.29 -6.45 4.66
C CYS A 140 -9.75 -7.91 4.56
N PHE A 141 -8.82 -8.86 4.32
CA PHE A 141 -9.15 -10.28 4.28
C PHE A 141 -9.60 -10.80 5.66
N GLU A 142 -8.95 -10.36 6.72
CA GLU A 142 -9.25 -10.81 8.10
C GLU A 142 -10.54 -10.23 8.66
N PHE A 143 -10.77 -8.94 8.47
CA PHE A 143 -11.86 -8.21 9.12
C PHE A 143 -13.08 -8.02 8.22
N ALA A 144 -12.97 -8.20 6.90
CA ALA A 144 -14.12 -8.18 5.99
C ALA A 144 -14.18 -9.41 5.05
N PRO A 145 -14.09 -10.65 5.58
CA PRO A 145 -14.00 -11.85 4.77
C PRO A 145 -15.22 -12.06 3.87
N ASP A 146 -16.43 -11.84 4.38
CA ASP A 146 -17.67 -12.00 3.60
C ASP A 146 -17.71 -11.04 2.42
N LYS A 147 -17.30 -9.78 2.64
CA LYS A 147 -17.21 -8.79 1.56
C LYS A 147 -16.15 -9.17 0.55
N MET A 148 -15.00 -9.66 1.00
CA MET A 148 -13.92 -10.07 0.11
C MET A 148 -14.29 -11.32 -0.70
N ALA A 149 -15.09 -12.23 -0.15
CA ALA A 149 -15.57 -13.42 -0.85
C ALA A 149 -16.51 -13.10 -2.02
N ASP A 150 -17.25 -11.98 -1.94
CA ASP A 150 -18.16 -11.53 -3.00
C ASP A 150 -17.43 -10.88 -4.19
N LEU A 151 -16.23 -10.36 -3.99
CA LEU A 151 -15.45 -9.61 -4.99
C LEU A 151 -14.58 -10.51 -5.88
N ASP A 152 -14.12 -9.99 -7.02
CA ASP A 152 -13.10 -10.64 -7.83
C ASP A 152 -11.69 -10.28 -7.32
N LEU A 153 -11.04 -11.25 -6.68
CA LEU A 153 -9.71 -11.09 -6.09
C LEU A 153 -8.57 -11.49 -7.05
N SER A 154 -8.86 -11.93 -8.28
CA SER A 154 -7.85 -12.52 -9.18
C SER A 154 -6.62 -11.62 -9.39
N THR A 155 -6.85 -10.36 -9.76
CA THR A 155 -5.78 -9.36 -10.01
C THR A 155 -5.04 -8.94 -8.74
N VAL A 156 -5.70 -9.00 -7.58
CA VAL A 156 -5.10 -8.72 -6.27
C VAL A 156 -4.20 -9.87 -5.85
N VAL A 157 -4.66 -11.11 -6.02
CA VAL A 157 -3.85 -12.31 -5.77
C VAL A 157 -2.61 -12.29 -6.65
N GLU A 158 -2.75 -11.95 -7.93
CA GLU A 158 -1.62 -11.79 -8.84
C GLU A 158 -0.63 -10.72 -8.35
N SER A 159 -1.12 -9.55 -7.91
CA SER A 159 -0.25 -8.48 -7.42
C SER A 159 0.50 -8.89 -6.16
N ILE A 160 -0.15 -9.60 -5.23
CA ILE A 160 0.48 -10.10 -4.01
C ILE A 160 1.53 -11.18 -4.36
N LEU A 161 1.21 -12.13 -5.23
CA LEU A 161 2.15 -13.17 -5.69
C LEU A 161 3.39 -12.55 -6.34
N ASN A 162 3.21 -11.52 -7.16
CA ASN A 162 4.33 -10.77 -7.74
C ASN A 162 5.23 -10.14 -6.66
N ARG A 163 4.66 -9.62 -5.57
CA ARG A 163 5.45 -9.07 -4.44
C ARG A 163 6.09 -10.17 -3.59
N ALA A 164 5.46 -11.33 -3.42
CA ALA A 164 6.05 -12.49 -2.76
C ALA A 164 7.26 -13.05 -3.55
N ALA A 165 7.27 -12.89 -4.87
CA ALA A 165 8.38 -13.27 -5.74
C ALA A 165 9.53 -12.23 -5.84
N CYS A 166 9.40 -11.04 -5.24
CA CYS A 166 10.38 -9.96 -5.36
C CYS A 166 11.68 -10.20 -4.57
N GLU A 167 12.77 -9.51 -4.91
CA GLU A 167 14.07 -9.66 -4.21
C GLU A 167 14.13 -9.01 -2.81
N LYS A 168 13.24 -8.07 -2.53
CA LYS A 168 13.24 -7.32 -1.28
C LYS A 168 12.52 -8.09 -0.17
N LYS A 169 13.27 -8.58 0.83
CA LYS A 169 12.74 -9.42 1.94
C LYS A 169 11.52 -8.80 2.62
N PHE A 170 11.57 -7.52 3.00
CA PHE A 170 10.48 -6.88 3.72
C PHE A 170 9.17 -6.77 2.92
N LEU A 171 9.22 -6.80 1.57
CA LEU A 171 8.03 -6.87 0.72
C LEU A 171 7.51 -8.29 0.61
N ARG A 172 8.43 -9.26 0.47
CA ARG A 172 8.07 -10.68 0.48
C ARG A 172 7.36 -11.05 1.76
N ASP A 173 7.93 -10.70 2.92
CA ASP A 173 7.36 -11.01 4.22
C ASP A 173 5.94 -10.40 4.37
N ALA A 174 5.72 -9.18 3.86
CA ALA A 174 4.41 -8.54 3.88
C ALA A 174 3.41 -9.20 2.90
N ALA A 175 3.88 -9.63 1.73
CA ALA A 175 3.06 -10.34 0.76
C ALA A 175 2.69 -11.75 1.23
N ASP A 176 3.64 -12.49 1.80
CA ASP A 176 3.41 -13.79 2.43
C ASP A 176 2.41 -13.68 3.58
N HIS A 177 2.51 -12.61 4.39
CA HIS A 177 1.52 -12.33 5.42
C HIS A 177 0.12 -12.09 4.83
N ALA A 178 0.01 -11.30 3.76
CA ALA A 178 -1.26 -11.06 3.08
C ALA A 178 -1.85 -12.34 2.46
N LEU A 179 -1.03 -13.17 1.84
CA LEU A 179 -1.44 -14.48 1.30
C LEU A 179 -1.91 -15.43 2.42
N ALA A 180 -1.22 -15.46 3.55
CA ALA A 180 -1.62 -16.27 4.70
C ALA A 180 -2.98 -15.82 5.26
N LYS A 181 -3.22 -14.51 5.38
CA LYS A 181 -4.52 -13.96 5.80
C LYS A 181 -5.62 -14.24 4.77
N LEU A 182 -5.34 -14.07 3.48
CA LEU A 182 -6.25 -14.43 2.40
C LEU A 182 -6.67 -15.91 2.49
N ALA A 183 -5.69 -16.80 2.64
CA ALA A 183 -5.92 -18.23 2.72
C ALA A 183 -6.71 -18.64 3.98
N ALA A 184 -6.46 -17.98 5.10
CA ALA A 184 -7.12 -18.27 6.37
C ALA A 184 -8.58 -17.79 6.43
N TYR A 185 -8.86 -16.61 5.85
CA TYR A 185 -10.15 -15.93 6.05
C TYR A 185 -11.04 -15.87 4.81
N VAL A 186 -10.48 -16.00 3.61
CA VAL A 186 -11.24 -15.97 2.35
C VAL A 186 -10.98 -17.22 1.49
N PRO A 187 -11.22 -18.44 2.02
CA PRO A 187 -10.88 -19.69 1.33
C PRO A 187 -11.91 -20.03 0.23
N THR A 188 -11.91 -19.29 -0.88
CA THR A 188 -12.83 -19.51 -2.00
C THR A 188 -12.18 -20.29 -3.15
N ALA A 189 -12.99 -20.99 -3.95
CA ALA A 189 -12.51 -21.68 -5.16
C ALA A 189 -11.86 -20.72 -6.18
N ARG A 190 -12.31 -19.47 -6.23
CA ARG A 190 -11.72 -18.42 -7.07
C ARG A 190 -10.30 -18.08 -6.63
N VAL A 191 -10.10 -17.90 -5.32
CA VAL A 191 -8.76 -17.67 -4.74
C VAL A 191 -7.84 -18.86 -5.02
N LEU A 192 -8.32 -20.09 -4.83
CA LEU A 192 -7.54 -21.29 -5.14
C LEU A 192 -7.14 -21.35 -6.62
N THR A 193 -8.05 -20.98 -7.53
CA THR A 193 -7.77 -20.93 -8.97
C THR A 193 -6.71 -19.88 -9.29
N ALA A 194 -6.78 -18.70 -8.66
CA ALA A 194 -5.78 -17.66 -8.83
C ALA A 194 -4.39 -18.09 -8.32
N LEU A 195 -4.32 -18.73 -7.15
CA LEU A 195 -3.05 -19.23 -6.58
C LEU A 195 -2.42 -20.35 -7.42
N THR A 196 -3.25 -21.24 -7.99
CA THR A 196 -2.76 -22.35 -8.83
C THR A 196 -2.37 -21.93 -10.24
N SER A 197 -2.79 -20.74 -10.70
CA SER A 197 -2.47 -20.21 -12.03
C SER A 197 -0.97 -20.06 -12.28
N VAL A 198 -0.17 -19.89 -11.23
CA VAL A 198 1.28 -19.69 -11.32
C VAL A 198 2.09 -20.99 -11.23
N ALA A 199 1.45 -22.16 -11.05
CA ALA A 199 2.13 -23.44 -10.88
C ALA A 199 3.03 -23.83 -12.07
N GLY A 200 2.69 -23.38 -13.28
CA GLY A 200 3.47 -23.59 -14.50
C GLY A 200 4.44 -22.47 -14.84
N SER A 201 4.64 -21.48 -13.96
CA SER A 201 5.49 -20.32 -14.25
C SER A 201 6.97 -20.72 -14.35
N LYS A 202 7.70 -20.06 -15.26
CA LYS A 202 9.17 -20.19 -15.32
C LYS A 202 9.85 -19.48 -14.14
N ASN A 203 9.13 -18.58 -13.46
CA ASN A 203 9.62 -17.93 -12.26
C ASN A 203 9.39 -18.87 -11.06
N SER A 204 10.45 -19.52 -10.60
CA SER A 204 10.40 -20.46 -9.47
C SER A 204 9.93 -19.80 -8.18
N LYS A 205 10.27 -18.52 -7.94
CA LYS A 205 9.81 -17.79 -6.74
C LYS A 205 8.31 -17.58 -6.77
N LEU A 206 7.75 -17.30 -7.94
CA LEU A 206 6.31 -17.16 -8.13
C LEU A 206 5.58 -18.49 -7.93
N CYS A 207 6.14 -19.60 -8.46
CA CYS A 207 5.61 -20.94 -8.22
C CYS A 207 5.58 -21.27 -6.72
N VAL A 208 6.70 -21.02 -6.02
CA VAL A 208 6.81 -21.26 -4.58
C VAL A 208 5.79 -20.43 -3.81
N ALA A 209 5.59 -19.16 -4.16
CA ALA A 209 4.58 -18.32 -3.52
C ALA A 209 3.15 -18.87 -3.73
N GLY A 210 2.83 -19.30 -4.96
CA GLY A 210 1.55 -19.95 -5.26
C GLY A 210 1.33 -21.22 -4.43
N CYS A 211 2.34 -22.11 -4.39
CA CYS A 211 2.31 -23.33 -3.59
C CYS A 211 2.15 -23.06 -2.09
N ASN A 212 2.85 -22.06 -1.54
CA ASN A 212 2.70 -21.69 -0.13
C ASN A 212 1.28 -21.21 0.17
N GLY A 213 0.71 -20.39 -0.71
CA GLY A 213 -0.67 -19.93 -0.61
C GLY A 213 -1.68 -21.08 -0.58
N THR A 214 -1.52 -22.08 -1.47
CA THR A 214 -2.43 -23.23 -1.51
C THR A 214 -2.29 -24.13 -0.29
N VAL A 215 -1.06 -24.33 0.23
CA VAL A 215 -0.82 -25.08 1.47
C VAL A 215 -1.48 -24.40 2.67
N TRP A 216 -1.40 -23.06 2.76
CA TRP A 216 -2.09 -22.33 3.82
C TRP A 216 -3.61 -22.46 3.74
N MET A 217 -4.18 -22.46 2.52
CA MET A 217 -5.63 -22.67 2.35
C MET A 217 -6.06 -24.06 2.82
N ASP A 218 -5.30 -25.09 2.47
CA ASP A 218 -5.61 -26.47 2.86
C ASP A 218 -5.59 -26.63 4.39
N MET A 219 -4.57 -26.09 5.06
CA MET A 219 -4.46 -26.09 6.53
C MET A 219 -5.62 -25.34 7.21
N ALA A 220 -6.04 -24.20 6.64
CA ALA A 220 -7.15 -23.42 7.17
C ALA A 220 -8.49 -24.17 7.02
N CYS A 221 -8.76 -24.75 5.85
CA CYS A 221 -9.94 -25.56 5.60
C CYS A 221 -10.00 -26.80 6.52
N PHE A 222 -8.86 -27.48 6.72
CA PHE A 222 -8.79 -28.62 7.63
C PHE A 222 -9.08 -28.22 9.08
N SER A 223 -8.58 -27.05 9.51
CA SER A 223 -8.83 -26.53 10.86
C SER A 223 -10.30 -26.14 11.10
N LEU A 224 -11.04 -25.76 10.05
CA LEU A 224 -12.47 -25.46 10.12
C LEU A 224 -13.34 -26.74 10.15
N LEU A 225 -12.87 -27.83 9.54
CA LEU A 225 -13.58 -29.12 9.52
C LEU A 225 -13.48 -29.91 10.84
N VAL A 226 -12.50 -29.59 11.68
CA VAL A 226 -12.23 -30.30 12.96
C VAL A 226 -12.94 -29.64 14.16
N LYS A 227 -13.71 -28.56 13.95
CA LYS A 227 -14.55 -27.90 14.96
C LYS A 227 -16.02 -28.24 14.77
#